data_AF-A0A3B9FEX2-F1
#
_entry.id   AF-A0A3B9FEX2-F1
#
_cell.length_a   1.000
_cell.length_b   1.000
_cell.length_c   1.000
_cell.angle_alpha   90.00
_cell.angle_beta   90.00
_cell.angle_gamma   90.00
#
_symmetry.space_group_name_H-M   'P 1'
#
loop_
_entity.id
_entity.type
_entity.pdbx_description
1 polymer ?
#
loop_
_entity_poly.entity_id
_entity_poly.type
_entity_poly.pdbx_seq_one_letter_code
_entity_poly.pdbx_strand_id
1 'polypeptide(L)'
;KISFEFFPPKSLQASFNLWESLNVLAPLNPEFVSVTYGAGGTTRQLTREMTETIGKNYGLDVAAHLTCVNASKVETLAIAKSYVDAGVKQIVALRGDAPKGSGGFRPHPNGFIDSVDLVAGLAAANIKTIHVGAYPEPHPEARH
;
A
#
# COMPACT_ATOMS: atom_id res chain seq x y z
N LYS A 1 14.42 -1.55 -15.51
CA LYS A 1 12.97 -1.41 -15.24
C LYS A 1 12.80 -0.29 -14.21
N ILE A 2 11.70 0.46 -14.26
CA ILE A 2 11.44 1.59 -13.36
C ILE A 2 10.03 1.48 -12.77
N SER A 3 9.84 2.01 -11.57
CA SER A 3 8.55 2.19 -10.91
C SER A 3 8.55 3.50 -10.13
N PHE A 4 7.38 4.07 -9.90
CA PHE A 4 7.22 5.32 -9.14
C PHE A 4 6.25 5.11 -7.98
N GLU A 5 6.48 5.80 -6.86
CA GLU A 5 5.61 5.76 -5.69
C GLU A 5 4.91 7.10 -5.49
N PHE A 6 3.60 7.05 -5.24
CA PHE A 6 2.77 8.23 -5.02
C PHE A 6 2.04 8.16 -3.68
N PHE A 7 1.76 9.32 -3.11
CA PHE A 7 1.03 9.46 -1.86
C PHE A 7 -0.38 9.98 -2.13
N PRO A 8 -1.42 9.44 -1.46
CA PRO A 8 -2.76 10.01 -1.55
C PRO A 8 -2.75 11.51 -1.18
N PRO A 9 -3.28 12.38 -2.06
CA PRO A 9 -3.22 13.81 -1.85
C PRO A 9 -4.14 14.22 -0.69
N LYS A 10 -3.70 15.21 0.11
CA LYS A 10 -4.45 15.72 1.27
C LYS A 10 -5.13 17.07 1.02
N SER A 11 -5.01 17.61 -0.18
CA SER A 11 -5.60 18.88 -0.59
C SER A 11 -5.87 18.87 -2.09
N LEU A 12 -6.76 19.77 -2.54
CA LEU A 12 -7.07 19.93 -3.96
C LEU A 12 -5.83 20.28 -4.79
N GLN A 13 -4.97 21.17 -4.28
CA GLN A 13 -3.71 21.52 -4.94
C GLN A 13 -2.78 20.31 -5.08
N ALA A 14 -2.66 19.49 -4.03
CA ALA A 14 -1.86 18.27 -4.10
C ALA A 14 -2.41 17.27 -5.12
N SER A 15 -3.74 17.20 -5.29
CA SER A 15 -4.35 16.38 -6.33
C SER A 15 -3.96 16.85 -7.73
N PHE A 16 -3.98 18.16 -8.01
CA PHE A 16 -3.53 18.69 -9.31
C PHE A 16 -2.07 18.32 -9.59
N ASN A 17 -1.17 18.54 -8.62
CA ASN A 17 0.25 18.22 -8.77
C ASN A 17 0.47 16.71 -9.00
N LEU A 18 -0.32 15.85 -8.35
CA LEU A 18 -0.28 14.41 -8.56
C LEU A 18 -0.64 14.04 -10.01
N TRP A 19 -1.74 14.59 -10.54
CA TRP A 19 -2.19 14.30 -11.91
C TRP A 19 -1.21 14.82 -12.96
N GLU A 20 -0.62 16.01 -12.74
CA GLU A 20 0.47 16.52 -13.57
C GLU A 20 1.69 15.61 -13.54
N SER A 21 2.09 15.13 -12.35
CA SER A 21 3.20 14.19 -12.22
C SER A 21 2.93 12.88 -12.96
N LEU A 22 1.71 12.33 -12.87
CA LEU A 22 1.32 11.14 -13.62
C LEU A 22 1.33 11.37 -15.13
N ASN A 23 0.90 12.53 -15.61
CA ASN A 23 0.96 12.88 -17.04
C ASN A 23 2.41 12.90 -17.57
N VAL A 24 3.37 13.34 -16.74
CA VAL A 24 4.78 13.39 -17.12
C VAL A 24 5.46 12.03 -17.00
N LEU A 25 5.10 11.23 -15.99
CA LEU A 25 5.80 9.98 -15.66
C LEU A 25 5.22 8.76 -16.38
N ALA A 26 3.92 8.72 -16.69
CA ALA A 26 3.29 7.60 -17.39
C ALA A 26 3.94 7.29 -18.76
N PRO A 27 4.34 8.28 -19.59
CA PRO A 27 5.03 8.03 -20.86
C PRO A 27 6.38 7.33 -20.72
N LEU A 28 7.00 7.32 -19.53
CA LEU A 28 8.23 6.58 -19.25
C LEU A 28 7.99 5.05 -19.16
N ASN A 29 6.74 4.61 -19.30
CA ASN A 29 6.31 3.20 -19.30
C ASN A 29 6.86 2.42 -18.09
N PRO A 30 6.53 2.86 -16.85
CA PRO A 30 6.95 2.14 -15.65
C PRO A 30 6.33 0.73 -15.60
N GLU A 31 7.03 -0.22 -14.98
CA GLU A 31 6.51 -1.58 -14.79
C GLU A 31 5.27 -1.60 -13.91
N PHE A 32 5.24 -0.72 -12.90
CA PHE A 32 4.06 -0.40 -12.11
C PHE A 32 4.28 0.95 -11.41
N VAL A 33 3.19 1.48 -10.85
CA VAL A 33 3.28 2.56 -9.86
C VAL A 33 2.71 2.09 -8.53
N SER A 34 3.30 2.49 -7.42
CA SER A 34 2.76 2.19 -6.08
C SER A 34 1.99 3.38 -5.52
N VAL A 35 0.95 3.09 -4.76
CA VAL A 35 0.18 4.08 -4.00
C VAL A 35 0.29 3.76 -2.52
N THR A 36 0.78 4.71 -1.75
CA THR A 36 0.99 4.51 -0.31
C THR A 36 -0.30 4.41 0.47
N TYR A 37 -0.17 3.83 1.66
CA TYR A 37 -1.24 3.59 2.60
C TYR A 37 -0.94 4.35 3.88
N GLY A 38 -1.80 5.30 4.22
CA GLY A 38 -1.62 6.19 5.35
C GLY A 38 -1.48 5.44 6.67
N ALA A 39 -0.62 5.96 7.55
CA ALA A 39 -0.39 5.41 8.88
C ALA A 39 -1.72 5.15 9.61
N GLY A 40 -1.84 3.98 10.22
CA GLY A 40 -3.06 3.55 10.93
C GLY A 40 -4.29 3.31 10.04
N GLY A 41 -4.17 3.33 8.71
CA GLY A 41 -5.29 3.12 7.79
C GLY A 41 -6.16 4.35 7.55
N THR A 42 -5.67 5.54 7.88
CA THR A 42 -6.41 6.80 7.75
C THR A 42 -6.75 7.16 6.30
N THR A 43 -6.05 6.62 5.30
CA THR A 43 -6.29 6.92 3.88
C THR A 43 -6.78 5.71 3.08
N ARG A 44 -7.32 4.66 3.73
CA ARG A 44 -7.80 3.42 3.07
C ARG A 44 -8.62 3.70 1.81
N GLN A 45 -9.63 4.56 1.96
CA GLN A 45 -10.55 4.92 0.88
C GLN A 45 -9.83 5.70 -0.23
N LEU A 46 -9.01 6.68 0.13
CA LEU A 46 -8.25 7.48 -0.84
C LEU A 46 -7.25 6.63 -1.63
N THR A 47 -6.56 5.69 -0.97
CA THR A 47 -5.66 4.74 -1.64
C THR A 47 -6.45 3.92 -2.67
N ARG A 48 -7.63 3.39 -2.32
CA ARG A 48 -8.49 2.66 -3.26
C ARG A 48 -8.89 3.51 -4.45
N GLU A 49 -9.48 4.68 -4.21
CA GLU A 49 -9.97 5.58 -5.26
C GLU A 49 -8.83 6.03 -6.20
N MET A 50 -7.66 6.30 -5.64
CA MET A 50 -6.47 6.66 -6.40
C MET A 50 -5.96 5.50 -7.25
N THR A 51 -5.90 4.28 -6.70
CA THR A 51 -5.47 3.09 -7.47
C THR A 51 -6.39 2.82 -8.65
N GLU A 52 -7.71 2.95 -8.44
CA GLU A 52 -8.72 2.79 -9.48
C GLU A 52 -8.59 3.89 -10.55
N THR A 53 -8.42 5.14 -10.13
CA THR A 53 -8.28 6.29 -11.04
C THR A 53 -7.02 6.19 -11.90
N ILE A 54 -5.89 5.82 -11.29
CA ILE A 54 -4.62 5.66 -12.02
C ILE A 54 -4.75 4.54 -13.05
N GLY A 55 -5.24 3.37 -12.64
CA GLY A 55 -5.39 2.23 -13.54
C GLY A 55 -6.33 2.52 -14.70
N LYS A 56 -7.47 3.18 -14.44
CA LYS A 56 -8.46 3.51 -15.48
C LYS A 56 -8.02 4.62 -16.42
N ASN A 57 -7.43 5.69 -15.91
CA ASN A 57 -7.17 6.89 -16.71
C ASN A 57 -5.79 6.90 -17.38
N TYR A 58 -4.82 6.18 -16.81
CA TYR A 58 -3.44 6.16 -17.31
C TYR A 58 -3.02 4.79 -17.85
N GLY A 59 -3.84 3.74 -17.67
CA GLY A 59 -3.54 2.39 -18.15
C GLY A 59 -2.32 1.75 -17.48
N LEU A 60 -1.89 2.28 -16.33
CA LEU A 60 -0.74 1.78 -15.58
C LEU A 60 -1.15 0.63 -14.66
N ASP A 61 -0.28 -0.37 -14.52
CA ASP A 61 -0.40 -1.34 -13.45
C ASP A 61 -0.11 -0.67 -12.10
N VAL A 62 -1.00 -0.90 -11.13
CA VAL A 62 -0.90 -0.27 -9.80
C VAL A 62 -0.62 -1.31 -8.74
N ALA A 63 0.31 -1.00 -7.83
CA ALA A 63 0.57 -1.73 -6.60
C ALA A 63 0.04 -0.94 -5.39
N ALA A 64 -0.96 -1.47 -4.69
CA ALA A 64 -1.51 -0.79 -3.51
C ALA A 64 -0.71 -1.18 -2.26
N HIS A 65 -0.29 -0.20 -1.46
CA HIS A 65 0.28 -0.50 -0.14
C HIS A 65 -0.82 -1.01 0.79
N LEU A 66 -0.47 -1.96 1.65
CA LEU A 66 -1.36 -2.48 2.68
C LEU A 66 -0.55 -2.77 3.95
N THR A 67 -1.08 -2.36 5.11
CA THR A 67 -0.39 -2.50 6.40
C THR A 67 -1.18 -3.30 7.43
N CYS A 68 -0.48 -3.74 8.47
CA CYS A 68 -1.05 -4.50 9.60
C CYS A 68 -1.61 -3.60 10.71
N VAL A 69 -1.38 -2.28 10.63
CA VAL A 69 -1.63 -1.34 11.73
C VAL A 69 -3.13 -1.12 11.92
N ASN A 70 -3.61 -1.29 13.17
CA ASN A 70 -4.98 -0.98 13.58
C ASN A 70 -6.07 -1.62 12.70
N ALA A 71 -5.86 -2.88 12.31
CA ALA A 71 -6.85 -3.67 11.57
C ALA A 71 -6.78 -5.14 11.97
N SER A 72 -7.94 -5.77 12.09
CA SER A 72 -8.04 -7.23 12.17
C SER A 72 -7.68 -7.88 10.84
N LYS A 73 -7.33 -9.18 10.85
CA LYS A 73 -7.08 -9.96 9.63
C LYS A 73 -8.27 -9.89 8.66
N VAL A 74 -9.50 -9.93 9.20
CA VAL A 74 -10.73 -9.82 8.40
C VAL A 74 -10.83 -8.48 7.68
N GLU A 75 -10.60 -7.37 8.38
CA GLU A 75 -10.64 -6.04 7.78
C GLU A 75 -9.52 -5.86 6.75
N THR A 76 -8.29 -6.28 7.06
CA THR A 76 -7.15 -6.19 6.14
C THR A 76 -7.39 -6.99 4.86
N LEU A 77 -7.93 -8.21 4.97
CA LEU A 77 -8.27 -9.03 3.80
C LEU A 77 -9.46 -8.47 3.02
N ALA A 78 -10.44 -7.85 3.69
CA ALA A 78 -11.53 -7.15 3.01
C ALA A 78 -11.00 -5.95 2.20
N ILE A 79 -10.00 -5.22 2.72
CA ILE A 79 -9.34 -4.13 1.98
C ILE A 79 -8.58 -4.70 0.78
N ALA A 80 -7.80 -5.77 0.96
CA ALA A 80 -7.09 -6.43 -0.14
C ALA A 80 -8.06 -6.87 -1.25
N LYS A 81 -9.20 -7.46 -0.87
CA LYS A 81 -10.27 -7.80 -1.81
C LYS A 81 -10.81 -6.57 -2.54
N SER A 82 -11.04 -5.47 -1.83
CA SER A 82 -11.52 -4.23 -2.44
C SER A 82 -10.55 -3.65 -3.49
N TYR A 83 -9.24 -3.85 -3.30
CA TYR A 83 -8.23 -3.50 -4.31
C TYR A 83 -8.33 -4.40 -5.54
N VAL A 84 -8.47 -5.71 -5.34
CA VAL A 84 -8.66 -6.68 -6.45
C VAL A 84 -9.92 -6.35 -7.25
N ASP A 85 -11.03 -6.05 -6.57
CA ASP A 85 -12.30 -5.66 -7.21
C ASP A 85 -12.16 -4.33 -7.98
N ALA A 86 -11.25 -3.45 -7.57
CA ALA A 86 -10.89 -2.22 -8.28
C ALA A 86 -9.85 -2.42 -9.41
N GLY A 87 -9.43 -3.67 -9.67
CA GLY A 87 -8.50 -4.02 -10.74
C GLY A 87 -7.02 -4.03 -10.35
N VAL A 88 -6.69 -3.79 -9.08
CA VAL A 88 -5.32 -3.87 -8.55
C VAL A 88 -4.88 -5.33 -8.50
N LYS A 89 -3.74 -5.64 -9.09
CA LYS A 89 -3.19 -7.00 -9.15
C LYS A 89 -1.99 -7.21 -8.23
N GLN A 90 -1.43 -6.12 -7.70
CA GLN A 90 -0.18 -6.11 -6.95
C GLN A 90 -0.40 -5.43 -5.60
N ILE A 91 0.14 -6.00 -4.53
CA ILE A 91 0.09 -5.40 -3.19
C ILE A 91 1.50 -5.25 -2.64
N VAL A 92 1.81 -4.09 -2.09
CA VAL A 92 3.03 -3.88 -1.28
C VAL A 92 2.66 -4.16 0.18
N ALA A 93 3.02 -5.34 0.67
CA ALA A 93 2.70 -5.81 2.01
C ALA A 93 3.73 -5.33 3.02
N LEU A 94 3.31 -4.48 3.96
CA LEU A 94 4.17 -3.88 4.95
C LEU A 94 3.60 -4.13 6.35
N ARG A 95 4.46 -4.15 7.37
CA ARG A 95 3.97 -4.11 8.76
C ARG A 95 3.26 -2.77 9.00
N GLY A 96 3.88 -1.69 8.53
CA GLY A 96 3.48 -0.31 8.76
C GLY A 96 4.12 0.29 10.01
N ASP A 97 4.00 1.61 10.12
CA ASP A 97 4.56 2.38 11.23
C ASP A 97 3.67 2.33 12.45
N ALA A 98 4.31 2.37 13.62
CA ALA A 98 3.62 2.55 14.88
C ALA A 98 2.84 3.88 14.89
N PRO A 99 1.60 3.91 15.42
CA PRO A 99 0.89 5.17 15.64
C PRO A 99 1.75 6.16 16.46
N LYS A 100 1.69 7.45 16.12
CA LYS A 100 2.45 8.48 16.85
C LYS A 100 2.15 8.41 18.35
N GLY A 101 3.21 8.37 19.17
CA GLY A 101 3.10 8.33 20.63
C GLY A 101 2.85 6.95 21.25
N SER A 102 2.77 5.86 20.47
CA SER A 102 2.47 4.50 20.97
C SER A 102 3.67 3.74 21.57
N GLY A 103 4.89 4.29 21.47
CA GLY A 103 6.11 3.66 21.99
C GLY A 103 6.62 2.45 21.19
N GLY A 104 5.98 2.12 20.05
CA GLY A 104 6.38 1.03 19.16
C GLY A 104 5.18 0.35 18.50
N PHE A 105 5.42 -0.45 17.47
CA PHE A 105 4.35 -1.18 16.80
C PHE A 105 3.76 -2.24 17.74
N ARG A 106 2.42 -2.30 17.81
CA ARG A 106 1.68 -3.38 18.46
C ARG A 106 0.61 -3.87 17.50
N PRO A 107 0.55 -5.17 17.20
CA PRO A 107 -0.48 -5.69 16.33
C PRO A 107 -1.85 -5.53 16.99
N HIS A 108 -2.87 -5.35 16.16
CA HIS A 108 -4.26 -5.47 16.63
C HIS A 108 -4.48 -6.87 17.23
N PRO A 109 -5.28 -7.04 18.31
CA PRO A 109 -5.46 -8.35 18.96
C PRO A 109 -5.88 -9.48 18.01
N ASN A 110 -6.66 -9.13 16.98
CA ASN A 110 -7.10 -10.04 15.91
C ASN A 110 -6.44 -9.72 14.56
N GLY A 111 -5.31 -9.02 14.56
CA GLY A 111 -4.61 -8.53 13.36
C GLY A 111 -3.47 -9.45 12.91
N PHE A 112 -2.81 -9.05 11.81
CA PHE A 112 -1.53 -9.64 11.41
C PHE A 112 -0.42 -9.14 12.33
N ILE A 113 0.48 -10.05 12.73
CA ILE A 113 1.54 -9.72 13.70
C ILE A 113 2.70 -8.94 13.07
N ASP A 114 2.99 -9.17 11.79
CA ASP A 114 4.05 -8.52 11.03
C ASP A 114 3.78 -8.64 9.51
N SER A 115 4.71 -8.15 8.69
CA SER A 115 4.61 -8.25 7.23
C SER A 115 4.65 -9.69 6.73
N VAL A 116 5.29 -10.63 7.43
CA VAL A 116 5.38 -12.04 7.00
C VAL A 116 4.02 -12.73 7.18
N ASP A 117 3.35 -12.52 8.32
CA ASP A 117 1.99 -13.01 8.57
C ASP A 117 1.00 -12.39 7.56
N LEU A 118 1.15 -11.10 7.23
CA LEU A 118 0.36 -10.45 6.18
C LEU A 118 0.59 -11.10 4.81
N VAL A 119 1.85 -11.33 4.40
CA VAL A 119 2.18 -11.98 3.13
C VAL A 119 1.53 -13.36 3.05
N ALA A 120 1.59 -14.16 4.11
CA ALA A 120 0.94 -15.47 4.17
C ALA A 120 -0.58 -15.36 4.00
N GLY A 121 -1.22 -14.40 4.67
CA GLY A 121 -2.66 -14.15 4.53
C GLY A 121 -3.06 -13.71 3.12
N LEU A 122 -2.28 -12.84 2.49
CA LEU A 122 -2.53 -12.38 1.12
C LEU A 122 -2.30 -13.50 0.08
N ALA A 123 -1.28 -14.32 0.28
CA ALA A 123 -1.03 -15.48 -0.58
C ALA A 123 -2.19 -16.50 -0.49
N ALA A 124 -2.68 -16.79 0.72
CA ALA A 124 -3.86 -17.64 0.91
C ALA A 124 -5.14 -17.04 0.29
N ALA A 125 -5.21 -15.71 0.19
CA ALA A 125 -6.28 -14.98 -0.50
C ALA A 125 -6.08 -14.87 -2.03
N ASN A 126 -5.10 -15.58 -2.60
CA ASN A 126 -4.79 -15.59 -4.03
C ASN A 126 -4.40 -14.22 -4.63
N ILE A 127 -3.75 -13.36 -3.84
CA ILE A 127 -3.11 -12.16 -4.40
C ILE A 127 -1.92 -12.57 -5.27
N LYS A 128 -1.94 -12.14 -6.54
CA LYS A 128 -1.00 -12.63 -7.56
C LYS A 128 0.44 -12.18 -7.34
N THR A 129 0.62 -10.89 -7.05
CA THR A 129 1.95 -10.28 -6.88
C THR A 129 1.99 -9.57 -5.54
N ILE A 130 2.93 -9.97 -4.68
CA ILE A 130 3.14 -9.38 -3.37
C ILE A 130 4.58 -8.85 -3.31
N HIS A 131 4.72 -7.55 -3.12
CA HIS A 131 5.99 -6.88 -2.85
C HIS A 131 6.18 -6.70 -1.35
N VAL A 132 7.42 -6.65 -0.89
CA VAL A 132 7.76 -6.46 0.53
C VAL A 132 8.82 -5.37 0.69
N GLY A 133 8.86 -4.73 1.85
CA GLY A 133 9.93 -3.81 2.21
C GLY A 133 11.21 -4.58 2.58
N ALA A 134 12.35 -4.08 2.10
CA ALA A 134 13.67 -4.56 2.49
C ALA A 134 14.49 -3.37 3.01
N TYR A 135 15.31 -3.62 4.03
CA TYR A 135 16.17 -2.61 4.63
C TYR A 135 17.63 -3.02 4.40
N PRO A 136 18.41 -2.27 3.58
CA PRO A 136 19.83 -2.56 3.38
C PRO A 136 20.64 -2.45 4.67
N GLU A 137 20.25 -1.54 5.54
CA GLU A 137 20.69 -1.47 6.94
C GLU A 137 19.60 -2.07 7.85
N PRO A 138 19.93 -2.74 8.97
CA PRO A 138 18.93 -3.37 9.82
C PRO A 138 17.80 -2.40 10.22
N HIS A 139 16.56 -2.88 10.15
CA HIS A 139 15.42 -2.11 10.63
C HIS A 139 15.65 -1.69 12.10
N PRO A 140 15.29 -0.46 12.53
CA PRO A 140 15.56 0.02 13.90
C PRO A 140 14.99 -0.85 15.03
N GLU A 141 13.98 -1.67 14.73
CA GLU A 141 13.35 -2.60 15.69
C GLU A 141 13.74 -4.08 15.46
N ALA A 142 14.68 -4.37 14.56
CA ALA A 142 15.17 -5.73 14.35
C ALA A 142 15.92 -6.21 15.60
N ARG A 143 15.65 -7.46 16.02
CA ARG A 143 16.43 -8.12 17.07
C ARG A 143 17.66 -8.75 16.41
N HIS A 144 18.84 -8.42 16.92
CA HIS A 144 20.11 -9.04 16.52
C HIS A 144 20.23 -10.47 17.04
#